data_AF-A0A433P9I1-F1
#
_entry.id   AF-A0A433P9I1-F1
#
_cell.length_a   1.000
_cell.length_b   1.000
_cell.length_c   1.000
_cell.angle_alpha   90.00
_cell.angle_beta   90.00
_cell.angle_gamma   90.00
#
_symmetry.space_group_name_H-M   'P 1'
#
loop_
_entity.id
_entity.type
_entity.pdbx_description
1 polymer ?
#
loop_
_entity_poly.entity_id
_entity_poly.type
_entity_poly.pdbx_seq_one_letter_code
_entity_poly.pdbx_strand_id
1 'polypeptide(L)'
;MLPIDELELRRQADEHNLIKYLFNGLFKAPIHNILEQGANVLDVGCGCGSWILDMAREYPRSTFAGVDVSPVFPRTGIPQNVRFRTHNLISSDMCLPYAAASFDFVFMRNMSLAIPEKDWSVLCNELVRVTKLGGYVELFETDFEPKRRGPQFADWNDKVMFTLRARGFNPHLAPKLEEPFKNQLLGVKKCFFSLPMGTWGGRTGTAAREMWSSYLRSFQPIMAMAMGLSNDKYNKLCEEALSEMDTSDTYCNVYNVVGRRPQTSDETNQNNVATAATPVGSERSNSRLKVRDDFDGVGSCTVNISRSTTPVGSDRSNSRLKVRDDFDGVGSRKVNNVATATTPVGSERSNSRLKVRDDFDSVGSRTVNNVATATTPVSSERSNSRLKVRDDFDSVGSRTVNNVATATTPVSSERSNSRLKVRDDFDGVGSCTVRSTTLAASLSR
;
A
#
# COMPACT_ATOMS: atom_id res chain seq x y z
N MET A 1 -20.82 -10.48 12.76
CA MET A 1 -21.18 -10.79 14.17
C MET A 1 -22.44 -10.06 14.64
N LEU A 2 -22.91 -9.01 13.96
CA LEU A 2 -24.14 -8.30 14.32
C LEU A 2 -25.38 -8.97 13.68
N PRO A 3 -26.55 -8.90 14.32
CA PRO A 3 -27.79 -9.43 13.78
C PRO A 3 -28.24 -8.65 12.54
N ILE A 4 -29.04 -9.29 11.68
CA ILE A 4 -29.66 -8.65 10.52
C ILE A 4 -31.15 -8.49 10.83
N ASP A 5 -31.48 -7.47 11.60
CA ASP A 5 -32.85 -7.16 12.02
C ASP A 5 -33.13 -5.65 11.97
N GLU A 6 -34.40 -5.27 12.14
CA GLU A 6 -34.84 -3.87 12.04
C GLU A 6 -34.18 -2.96 13.09
N LEU A 7 -33.85 -3.50 14.27
CA LEU A 7 -33.20 -2.75 15.34
C LEU A 7 -31.77 -2.39 14.95
N GLU A 8 -31.02 -3.33 14.38
CA GLU A 8 -29.67 -3.07 13.88
C GLU A 8 -29.68 -2.07 12.71
N LEU A 9 -30.63 -2.18 11.77
CA LEU A 9 -30.73 -1.22 10.66
C LEU A 9 -31.05 0.19 11.16
N ARG A 10 -31.92 0.31 12.17
CA ARG A 10 -32.20 1.60 12.81
C ARG A 10 -30.96 2.15 13.53
N ARG A 11 -30.23 1.31 14.26
CA ARG A 11 -28.97 1.68 14.91
C ARG A 11 -27.96 2.23 13.91
N GLN A 12 -27.80 1.60 12.74
CA GLN A 12 -26.92 2.07 11.67
C GLN A 12 -27.34 3.44 11.11
N ALA A 13 -28.65 3.67 10.95
CA ALA A 13 -29.18 4.96 10.50
C ALA A 13 -28.96 6.06 11.55
N ASP A 14 -29.16 5.77 12.84
CA ASP A 14 -28.92 6.70 13.94
C ASP A 14 -27.42 7.02 14.08
N GLU A 15 -26.56 6.01 13.97
CA GLU A 15 -25.11 6.17 13.91
C GLU A 15 -24.68 7.05 12.73
N HIS A 16 -25.27 6.86 11.55
CA HIS A 16 -25.00 7.71 10.40
C HIS A 16 -25.26 9.20 10.72
N ASN A 17 -26.42 9.51 11.30
CA ASN A 17 -26.79 10.87 11.66
C ASN A 17 -25.84 11.47 12.71
N LEU A 18 -25.46 10.68 13.71
CA LEU A 18 -24.52 11.11 14.75
C LEU A 18 -23.14 11.41 14.17
N ILE A 19 -22.57 10.51 13.36
CA ILE A 19 -21.25 10.71 12.75
C ILE A 19 -21.28 11.91 11.79
N LYS A 20 -22.34 12.06 10.98
CA LYS A 20 -22.51 13.20 10.07
C LYS A 20 -22.50 14.53 10.84
N TYR A 21 -23.17 14.58 11.99
CA TYR A 21 -23.16 15.74 12.87
C TYR A 21 -21.77 16.01 13.47
N LEU A 22 -21.12 15.00 14.05
CA LEU A 22 -19.81 15.14 14.70
C LEU A 22 -18.72 15.59 13.72
N PHE A 23 -18.73 15.02 12.52
CA PHE A 23 -17.77 15.35 11.48
C PHE A 23 -18.23 16.52 10.62
N ASN A 24 -19.36 17.17 10.91
CA ASN A 24 -19.87 18.31 10.14
C ASN A 24 -19.85 18.05 8.62
N GLY A 25 -20.36 16.89 8.20
CA GLY A 25 -20.34 16.49 6.80
C GLY A 25 -20.40 14.98 6.59
N LEU A 26 -20.51 14.58 5.33
CA LEU A 26 -20.60 13.18 4.92
C LEU A 26 -19.22 12.53 4.73
N PHE A 27 -18.18 13.31 4.44
CA PHE A 27 -16.83 12.83 4.16
C PHE A 27 -15.78 13.90 4.53
N LYS A 28 -14.51 13.52 4.52
CA LYS A 28 -13.34 14.37 4.84
C LYS A 28 -12.41 14.56 3.65
N ALA A 29 -12.50 13.71 2.63
CA ALA A 29 -11.76 13.87 1.39
C ALA A 29 -12.06 15.22 0.70
N PRO A 30 -11.05 15.91 0.16
CA PRO A 30 -11.24 17.21 -0.49
C PRO A 30 -11.82 17.03 -1.92
N ILE A 31 -13.03 16.50 -2.02
CA ILE A 31 -13.63 16.02 -3.27
C ILE A 31 -14.96 16.73 -3.64
N HIS A 32 -15.38 17.76 -2.91
CA HIS A 32 -16.62 18.50 -3.22
C HIS A 32 -16.71 18.90 -4.69
N ASN A 33 -15.66 19.53 -5.23
CA ASN A 33 -15.64 20.02 -6.62
C ASN A 33 -15.83 18.89 -7.65
N ILE A 34 -15.25 17.71 -7.40
CA ILE A 34 -15.39 16.58 -8.34
C ILE A 34 -16.78 15.94 -8.24
N LEU A 35 -17.37 15.90 -7.05
CA LEU A 35 -18.72 15.40 -6.85
C LEU A 35 -19.79 16.30 -7.50
N GLU A 36 -19.58 17.62 -7.49
CA GLU A 36 -20.44 18.61 -8.16
C GLU A 36 -20.35 18.55 -9.70
N GLN A 37 -19.19 18.16 -10.22
CA GLN A 37 -18.98 17.99 -11.66
C GLN A 37 -19.50 16.64 -12.17
N GLY A 38 -19.52 15.64 -11.30
CA GLY A 38 -19.95 14.28 -11.59
C GLY A 38 -18.79 13.30 -11.43
N ALA A 39 -18.88 12.46 -10.39
CA ALA A 39 -17.90 11.46 -10.02
C ALA A 39 -18.55 10.09 -9.85
N ASN A 40 -17.74 9.03 -9.88
CA ASN A 40 -18.16 7.68 -9.53
C ASN A 40 -17.70 7.37 -8.10
N VAL A 41 -18.65 7.06 -7.22
CA VAL A 41 -18.40 6.82 -5.79
C VAL A 41 -18.79 5.39 -5.41
N LEU A 42 -17.97 4.73 -4.61
CA LEU A 42 -18.24 3.41 -4.05
C LEU A 42 -18.36 3.49 -2.52
N ASP A 43 -19.43 2.93 -1.97
CA ASP A 43 -19.64 2.68 -0.53
C ASP A 43 -19.52 1.18 -0.26
N VAL A 44 -18.45 0.78 0.42
CA VAL A 44 -18.13 -0.63 0.73
C VAL A 44 -18.61 -0.99 2.13
N GLY A 45 -19.44 -2.03 2.24
CA GLY A 45 -20.12 -2.37 3.49
C GLY A 45 -21.24 -1.36 3.79
N CYS A 46 -22.06 -1.04 2.77
CA CYS A 46 -22.99 0.09 2.85
C CYS A 46 -24.17 -0.11 3.81
N GLY A 47 -24.41 -1.34 4.30
CA GLY A 47 -25.49 -1.66 5.23
C GLY A 47 -26.85 -1.17 4.76
N CYS A 48 -27.59 -0.50 5.64
CA CYS A 48 -28.88 0.12 5.31
C CYS A 48 -28.80 1.27 4.28
N GLY A 49 -27.61 1.66 3.83
CA GLY A 49 -27.42 2.63 2.74
C GLY A 49 -27.66 4.09 3.12
N SER A 50 -27.78 4.45 4.41
CA SER A 50 -28.04 5.84 4.82
C SER A 50 -27.03 6.83 4.25
N TRP A 51 -25.73 6.48 4.29
CA TRP A 51 -24.66 7.35 3.82
C TRP A 51 -24.72 7.60 2.31
N ILE A 52 -24.76 6.53 1.52
CA ILE A 52 -24.79 6.63 0.05
C ILE A 52 -26.05 7.34 -0.46
N LEU A 53 -27.19 7.16 0.22
CA LEU A 53 -28.44 7.85 -0.14
C LEU A 53 -28.38 9.35 0.12
N ASP A 54 -27.75 9.78 1.22
CA ASP A 54 -27.53 11.20 1.49
C ASP A 54 -26.56 11.83 0.48
N MET A 55 -25.45 11.14 0.19
CA MET A 55 -24.49 11.57 -0.84
C MET A 55 -25.17 11.74 -2.21
N ALA A 56 -26.03 10.79 -2.59
CA ALA A 56 -26.70 10.82 -3.89
C ALA A 56 -27.70 11.96 -4.04
N ARG A 57 -28.35 12.37 -2.95
CA ARG A 57 -29.24 13.53 -2.91
C ARG A 57 -28.46 14.83 -2.97
N GLU A 58 -27.33 14.91 -2.27
CA GLU A 58 -26.49 16.11 -2.23
C GLU A 58 -25.73 16.34 -3.55
N TYR A 59 -25.33 15.26 -4.24
CA TYR A 59 -24.56 15.33 -5.49
C TYR A 59 -25.26 14.59 -6.65
N PRO A 60 -26.34 15.15 -7.21
CA PRO A 60 -27.18 14.47 -8.21
C PRO A 60 -26.48 14.20 -9.55
N ARG A 61 -25.35 14.86 -9.83
CA ARG A 61 -24.52 14.63 -11.02
C ARG A 61 -23.54 13.46 -10.88
N SER A 62 -23.28 13.03 -9.66
CA SER A 62 -22.42 11.88 -9.36
C SER A 62 -23.21 10.58 -9.37
N THR A 63 -22.53 9.48 -9.64
CA THR A 63 -23.10 8.12 -9.56
C THR A 63 -22.51 7.37 -8.38
N PHE A 64 -23.35 6.54 -7.76
CA PHE A 64 -23.07 5.93 -6.47
C PHE A 64 -23.33 4.43 -6.55
N ALA A 65 -22.35 3.63 -6.14
CA ALA A 65 -22.45 2.19 -6.01
C ALA A 65 -22.32 1.80 -4.54
N GLY A 66 -23.26 1.01 -4.01
CA GLY A 66 -23.20 0.46 -2.65
C GLY A 66 -23.05 -1.05 -2.71
N VAL A 67 -22.10 -1.60 -1.95
CA VAL A 67 -21.93 -3.05 -1.81
C VAL A 67 -22.05 -3.50 -0.36
N ASP A 68 -22.77 -4.58 -0.14
CA ASP A 68 -22.89 -5.22 1.18
C ASP A 68 -23.09 -6.72 1.02
N VAL A 69 -22.67 -7.53 1.99
CA VAL A 69 -22.89 -8.98 1.97
C VAL A 69 -24.37 -9.34 2.14
N SER A 70 -25.15 -8.45 2.75
CA SER A 70 -26.58 -8.64 3.00
C SER A 70 -27.41 -7.64 2.18
N PRO A 71 -28.53 -8.06 1.57
CA PRO A 71 -29.41 -7.17 0.80
C PRO A 71 -30.33 -6.34 1.71
N VAL A 72 -29.73 -5.60 2.67
CA VAL A 72 -30.42 -4.84 3.72
C VAL A 72 -30.69 -3.37 3.36
N PHE A 73 -30.12 -2.91 2.24
CA PHE A 73 -30.39 -1.60 1.67
C PHE A 73 -31.83 -1.49 1.13
N PRO A 74 -32.39 -0.27 1.01
CA PRO A 74 -33.77 -0.07 0.52
C PRO A 74 -33.98 -0.64 -0.88
N ARG A 75 -35.20 -1.11 -1.14
CA ARG A 75 -35.61 -1.64 -2.47
C ARG A 75 -36.42 -0.64 -3.30
N THR A 76 -36.96 0.40 -2.66
CA THR A 76 -37.84 1.41 -3.27
C THR A 76 -37.39 2.80 -2.85
N GLY A 77 -37.74 3.83 -3.63
CA GLY A 77 -37.35 5.21 -3.31
C GLY A 77 -35.85 5.49 -3.45
N ILE A 78 -35.15 4.66 -4.22
CA ILE A 78 -33.72 4.80 -4.50
C ILE A 78 -33.53 5.85 -5.59
N PRO A 79 -32.66 6.87 -5.39
CA PRO A 79 -32.32 7.82 -6.45
C PRO A 79 -31.78 7.13 -7.71
N GLN A 80 -32.06 7.67 -8.89
CA GLN A 80 -31.64 7.07 -10.18
C GLN A 80 -30.12 6.94 -10.33
N ASN A 81 -29.37 7.75 -9.60
CA ASN A 81 -27.91 7.76 -9.59
C ASN A 81 -27.30 6.79 -8.54
N VAL A 82 -28.10 5.93 -7.88
CA VAL A 82 -27.63 4.93 -6.92
C VAL A 82 -27.88 3.52 -7.44
N ARG A 83 -26.89 2.64 -7.27
CA ARG A 83 -27.03 1.19 -7.53
C ARG A 83 -26.47 0.40 -6.36
N PHE A 84 -27.25 -0.56 -5.87
CA PHE A 84 -26.81 -1.49 -4.84
C PHE A 84 -26.48 -2.86 -5.43
N ARG A 85 -25.52 -3.55 -4.82
CA ARG A 85 -25.16 -4.92 -5.18
C ARG A 85 -24.80 -5.72 -3.95
N THR A 86 -25.37 -6.92 -3.84
CA THR A 86 -24.94 -7.88 -2.84
C THR A 86 -23.59 -8.48 -3.23
N HIS A 87 -22.60 -8.39 -2.35
CA HIS A 87 -21.25 -8.93 -2.58
C HIS A 87 -20.56 -9.30 -1.26
N ASN A 88 -19.95 -10.48 -1.21
CA ASN A 88 -19.18 -10.91 -0.05
C ASN A 88 -17.74 -10.42 -0.17
N LEU A 89 -17.32 -9.52 0.73
CA LEU A 89 -15.97 -8.95 0.74
C LEU A 89 -14.89 -9.95 1.18
N ILE A 90 -15.29 -11.05 1.86
CA ILE A 90 -14.39 -12.12 2.33
C ILE A 90 -14.50 -13.41 1.52
N SER A 91 -14.90 -13.31 0.25
CA SER A 91 -14.87 -14.44 -0.69
C SER A 91 -13.44 -14.91 -0.96
N SER A 92 -13.29 -16.11 -1.54
CA SER A 92 -11.97 -16.72 -1.80
C SER A 92 -11.04 -15.88 -2.67
N ASP A 93 -11.58 -14.98 -3.49
CA ASP A 93 -10.84 -14.07 -4.35
C ASP A 93 -10.66 -12.66 -3.74
N MET A 94 -11.33 -12.34 -2.63
CA MET A 94 -11.29 -11.02 -1.94
C MET A 94 -11.42 -9.83 -2.89
N CYS A 95 -12.15 -10.00 -3.99
CA CYS A 95 -12.16 -9.08 -5.12
C CYS A 95 -13.52 -8.40 -5.20
N LEU A 96 -13.52 -7.06 -5.20
CA LEU A 96 -14.70 -6.27 -5.51
C LEU A 96 -15.06 -6.45 -6.98
N PRO A 97 -16.35 -6.50 -7.32
CA PRO A 97 -16.79 -6.90 -8.65
C PRO A 97 -16.81 -5.70 -9.61
N TYR A 98 -15.71 -4.95 -9.62
CA TYR A 98 -15.46 -3.75 -10.40
C TYR A 98 -14.05 -3.81 -11.00
N ALA A 99 -13.89 -3.20 -12.18
CA ALA A 99 -12.59 -3.07 -12.81
C ALA A 99 -11.66 -2.20 -11.96
N ALA A 100 -10.35 -2.35 -12.16
CA ALA A 100 -9.38 -1.46 -11.53
C ALA A 100 -9.62 -0.02 -11.99
N ALA A 101 -9.37 0.96 -11.12
CA ALA A 101 -9.52 2.39 -11.41
C ALA A 101 -10.92 2.78 -11.93
N SER A 102 -11.97 2.29 -11.27
CA SER A 102 -13.38 2.58 -11.63
C SER A 102 -13.97 3.79 -10.90
N PHE A 103 -13.52 4.07 -9.68
CA PHE A 103 -14.15 5.04 -8.78
C PHE A 103 -13.25 6.22 -8.44
N ASP A 104 -13.78 7.43 -8.50
CA ASP A 104 -13.08 8.65 -8.09
C ASP A 104 -12.97 8.73 -6.55
N PHE A 105 -13.94 8.15 -5.84
CA PHE A 105 -13.96 8.09 -4.39
C PHE A 105 -14.45 6.72 -3.89
N VAL A 106 -13.72 6.13 -2.94
CA VAL A 106 -14.08 4.88 -2.27
C VAL A 106 -14.19 5.16 -0.77
N PHE A 107 -15.35 4.88 -0.23
CA PHE A 107 -15.70 5.06 1.18
C PHE A 107 -16.01 3.71 1.82
N MET A 108 -15.63 3.54 3.08
CA MET A 108 -15.98 2.36 3.88
C MET A 108 -16.00 2.74 5.36
N ARG A 109 -16.98 2.21 6.10
CA ARG A 109 -17.18 2.57 7.51
C ARG A 109 -17.59 1.39 8.37
N ASN A 110 -16.99 1.28 9.55
CA ASN A 110 -17.33 0.34 10.63
C ASN A 110 -17.35 -1.14 10.19
N MET A 111 -16.28 -1.57 9.54
CA MET A 111 -16.13 -2.92 9.00
C MET A 111 -15.21 -3.81 9.86
N SER A 112 -14.60 -3.28 10.92
CA SER A 112 -13.67 -4.01 11.81
C SER A 112 -14.25 -5.25 12.51
N LEU A 113 -15.57 -5.37 12.61
CA LEU A 113 -16.26 -6.56 13.14
C LEU A 113 -16.84 -7.50 12.07
N ALA A 114 -16.72 -7.10 10.80
CA ALA A 114 -17.12 -7.89 9.65
C ALA A 114 -15.91 -8.52 8.96
N ILE A 115 -14.74 -7.88 9.03
CA ILE A 115 -13.52 -8.29 8.36
C ILE A 115 -12.51 -8.83 9.39
N PRO A 116 -12.03 -10.09 9.26
CA PRO A 116 -10.97 -10.63 10.11
C PRO A 116 -9.66 -9.83 9.97
N GLU A 117 -8.86 -9.82 11.04
CA GLU A 117 -7.58 -9.07 11.10
C GLU A 117 -6.64 -9.44 9.95
N LYS A 118 -6.52 -10.73 9.64
CA LYS A 118 -5.65 -11.25 8.58
C LYS A 118 -6.02 -10.75 7.18
N ASP A 119 -7.27 -10.37 6.96
CA ASP A 119 -7.80 -10.05 5.63
C ASP A 119 -7.81 -8.54 5.37
N TRP A 120 -7.54 -7.72 6.40
CA TRP A 120 -7.54 -6.25 6.29
C TRP A 120 -6.56 -5.70 5.27
N SER A 121 -5.33 -6.23 5.23
CA SER A 121 -4.33 -5.76 4.27
C SER A 121 -4.76 -6.03 2.82
N VAL A 122 -5.34 -7.21 2.56
CA VAL A 122 -5.85 -7.58 1.23
C VAL A 122 -7.03 -6.70 0.84
N LEU A 123 -7.97 -6.47 1.75
CA LEU A 123 -9.10 -5.58 1.51
C LEU A 123 -8.63 -4.14 1.22
N CYS A 124 -7.70 -3.59 2.00
CA CYS A 124 -7.16 -2.26 1.73
C CYS A 124 -6.49 -2.15 0.35
N ASN A 125 -5.73 -3.16 -0.06
CA ASN A 125 -5.16 -3.22 -1.42
C ASN A 125 -6.26 -3.21 -2.49
N GLU A 126 -7.35 -3.92 -2.22
CA GLU A 126 -8.49 -4.01 -3.12
C GLU A 126 -9.25 -2.68 -3.25
N LEU A 127 -9.44 -1.95 -2.15
CA LEU A 127 -9.99 -0.60 -2.17
C LEU A 127 -9.14 0.31 -3.06
N VAL A 128 -7.82 0.29 -2.87
CA VAL A 128 -6.88 1.08 -3.69
C VAL A 128 -6.94 0.66 -5.17
N ARG A 129 -7.07 -0.65 -5.47
CA ARG A 129 -7.16 -1.17 -6.84
C ARG A 129 -8.33 -0.54 -7.59
N VAL A 130 -9.51 -0.49 -6.99
CA VAL A 130 -10.73 0.03 -7.63
C VAL A 130 -10.80 1.56 -7.66
N THR A 131 -10.06 2.27 -6.81
CA THR A 131 -9.92 3.74 -6.86
C THR A 131 -9.14 4.19 -8.10
N LYS A 132 -9.59 5.21 -8.82
CA LYS A 132 -8.87 5.83 -9.94
C LYS A 132 -7.54 6.42 -9.49
N LEU A 133 -6.59 6.54 -10.42
CA LEU A 133 -5.39 7.34 -10.19
C LEU A 133 -5.79 8.79 -9.87
N GLY A 134 -5.25 9.36 -8.79
CA GLY A 134 -5.67 10.66 -8.27
C GLY A 134 -6.97 10.65 -7.46
N GLY A 135 -7.70 9.53 -7.42
CA GLY A 135 -8.92 9.36 -6.61
C GLY A 135 -8.62 9.16 -5.12
N TYR A 136 -9.67 9.15 -4.30
CA TYR A 136 -9.53 9.08 -2.83
C TYR A 136 -10.09 7.80 -2.24
N VAL A 137 -9.43 7.33 -1.17
CA VAL A 137 -9.94 6.31 -0.26
C VAL A 137 -10.15 6.97 1.10
N GLU A 138 -11.32 6.76 1.69
CA GLU A 138 -11.63 7.25 3.03
C GLU A 138 -12.26 6.15 3.88
N LEU A 139 -11.66 5.92 5.04
CA LEU A 139 -12.10 4.94 6.02
C LEU A 139 -12.57 5.59 7.31
N PHE A 140 -13.60 5.00 7.90
CA PHE A 140 -14.08 5.33 9.24
C PHE A 140 -14.16 4.10 10.12
N GLU A 141 -13.61 4.15 11.33
CA GLU A 141 -13.74 3.08 12.31
C GLU A 141 -13.94 3.62 13.72
N THR A 142 -14.82 2.96 14.48
CA THR A 142 -15.01 3.21 15.90
C THR A 142 -14.01 2.38 16.70
N ASP A 143 -13.34 3.01 17.66
CA ASP A 143 -12.47 2.32 18.62
C ASP A 143 -13.31 1.56 19.65
N PHE A 144 -13.13 0.24 19.72
CA PHE A 144 -13.85 -0.62 20.66
C PHE A 144 -13.24 -0.65 22.05
N GLU A 145 -12.20 0.15 22.31
CA GLU A 145 -11.60 0.37 23.62
C GLU A 145 -11.89 1.80 24.16
N PRO A 146 -13.12 2.07 24.65
CA PRO A 146 -13.46 3.34 25.27
C PRO A 146 -12.52 3.71 26.42
N LYS A 147 -12.42 5.01 26.68
CA LYS A 147 -11.59 5.58 27.73
C LYS A 147 -12.46 6.03 28.90
N ARG A 148 -11.84 6.09 30.08
CA ARG A 148 -12.50 6.42 31.36
C ARG A 148 -13.68 5.48 31.70
N ARG A 149 -13.57 4.22 31.30
CA ARG A 149 -14.56 3.18 31.62
C ARG A 149 -14.66 3.02 33.14
N GLY A 150 -15.88 3.04 33.68
CA GLY A 150 -16.09 2.58 35.04
C GLY A 150 -15.83 1.07 35.18
N PRO A 151 -15.70 0.55 36.41
CA PRO A 151 -15.29 -0.84 36.65
C PRO A 151 -16.19 -1.90 36.01
N GLN A 152 -17.51 -1.69 35.98
CA GLN A 152 -18.45 -2.67 35.42
C GLN A 152 -18.35 -2.71 33.90
N PHE A 153 -18.32 -1.54 33.26
CA PHE A 153 -18.15 -1.44 31.82
C PHE A 153 -16.76 -1.91 31.36
N ALA A 154 -15.71 -1.63 32.16
CA ALA A 154 -14.37 -2.12 31.88
C ALA A 154 -14.29 -3.65 31.89
N ASP A 155 -14.83 -4.32 32.92
CA ASP A 155 -14.85 -5.78 33.00
C ASP A 155 -15.61 -6.42 31.81
N TRP A 156 -16.77 -5.87 31.45
CA TRP A 156 -17.50 -6.32 30.27
C TRP A 156 -16.70 -6.12 28.98
N ASN A 157 -16.18 -4.91 28.76
CA ASN A 157 -15.50 -4.56 27.54
C ASN A 157 -14.21 -5.38 27.38
N ASP A 158 -13.42 -5.60 28.43
CA ASP A 158 -12.21 -6.42 28.38
C ASP A 158 -12.51 -7.87 27.94
N LYS A 159 -13.62 -8.46 28.41
CA LYS A 159 -14.08 -9.80 27.97
C LYS A 159 -14.49 -9.80 26.51
N VAL A 160 -15.16 -8.75 26.02
CA VAL A 160 -15.47 -8.59 24.60
C VAL A 160 -14.19 -8.48 23.78
N MET A 161 -13.24 -7.63 24.18
CA MET A 161 -11.96 -7.45 23.49
C MET A 161 -11.19 -8.77 23.38
N PHE A 162 -11.10 -9.54 24.47
CA PHE A 162 -10.52 -10.87 24.47
C PHE A 162 -11.23 -11.80 23.48
N THR A 163 -12.56 -11.80 23.51
CA THR A 163 -13.41 -12.65 22.66
C THR A 163 -13.27 -12.32 21.18
N LEU A 164 -13.18 -11.04 20.82
CA LEU A 164 -12.94 -10.58 19.44
C LEU A 164 -11.57 -11.05 18.94
N ARG A 165 -10.52 -10.87 19.74
CA ARG A 165 -9.17 -11.34 19.42
C ARG A 165 -9.11 -12.85 19.26
N ALA A 166 -9.74 -13.60 20.16
CA ALA A 166 -9.80 -15.07 20.09
C ALA A 166 -10.50 -15.58 18.81
N ARG A 167 -11.38 -14.76 18.21
CA ARG A 167 -12.04 -15.04 16.93
C ARG A 167 -11.31 -14.48 15.70
N GLY A 168 -10.11 -13.90 15.88
CA GLY A 168 -9.30 -13.37 14.79
C GLY A 168 -9.69 -11.97 14.31
N PHE A 169 -10.42 -11.19 15.12
CA PHE A 169 -10.71 -9.78 14.87
C PHE A 169 -9.77 -8.89 15.68
N ASN A 170 -9.42 -7.72 15.13
CA ASN A 170 -8.59 -6.73 15.81
C ASN A 170 -9.45 -5.58 16.34
N PRO A 171 -9.78 -5.56 17.64
CA PRO A 171 -10.61 -4.50 18.18
C PRO A 171 -9.87 -3.18 18.42
N HIS A 172 -8.55 -3.13 18.20
CA HIS A 172 -7.73 -1.90 18.24
C HIS A 172 -7.25 -1.47 16.85
N LEU A 173 -8.00 -1.83 15.81
CA LEU A 173 -7.71 -1.43 14.44
C LEU A 173 -7.79 0.09 14.25
N ALA A 174 -8.84 0.72 14.80
CA ALA A 174 -9.19 2.11 14.49
C ALA A 174 -8.06 3.13 14.76
N PRO A 175 -7.31 3.06 15.89
CA PRO A 175 -6.17 3.95 16.12
C PRO A 175 -5.02 3.79 15.12
N LYS A 176 -4.97 2.68 14.37
CA LYS A 176 -3.93 2.31 13.41
C LYS A 176 -4.45 2.22 11.97
N LEU A 177 -5.62 2.80 11.71
CA LEU A 177 -6.33 2.67 10.43
C LEU A 177 -5.54 3.20 9.23
N GLU A 178 -4.53 4.04 9.45
CA GLU A 178 -3.64 4.55 8.41
C GLU A 178 -2.53 3.57 7.99
N GLU A 179 -2.19 2.59 8.84
CA GLU A 179 -1.05 1.71 8.63
C GLU A 179 -1.10 0.97 7.29
N PRO A 180 -2.24 0.38 6.87
CA PRO A 180 -2.32 -0.30 5.57
C PRO A 180 -2.04 0.61 4.37
N PHE A 181 -2.24 1.93 4.52
CA PHE A 181 -2.15 2.89 3.42
C PHE A 181 -0.83 3.67 3.36
N LYS A 182 0.03 3.55 4.38
CA LYS A 182 1.30 4.31 4.48
C LYS A 182 2.14 4.27 3.20
N ASN A 183 2.13 3.12 2.52
CA ASN A 183 2.91 2.91 1.30
C ASN A 183 2.06 2.93 0.02
N GLN A 184 0.73 3.11 0.10
CA GLN A 184 -0.18 2.97 -1.04
C GLN A 184 -0.83 4.30 -1.48
N LEU A 185 -1.03 5.21 -0.53
CA LEU A 185 -1.74 6.47 -0.73
C LEU A 185 -0.84 7.66 -0.39
N LEU A 186 -1.03 8.76 -1.10
CA LEU A 186 -0.37 10.04 -0.85
C LEU A 186 -1.19 10.88 0.13
N GLY A 187 -0.49 11.65 0.96
CA GLY A 187 -1.09 12.64 1.85
C GLY A 187 -2.06 12.02 2.86
N VAL A 188 -1.73 10.82 3.37
CA VAL A 188 -2.58 10.11 4.34
C VAL A 188 -2.76 10.97 5.59
N LYS A 189 -4.00 11.39 5.85
CA LYS A 189 -4.39 12.17 7.02
C LYS A 189 -5.29 11.33 7.90
N LYS A 190 -4.93 11.24 9.18
CA LYS A 190 -5.78 10.67 10.23
C LYS A 190 -6.33 11.79 11.09
N CYS A 191 -7.64 11.79 11.33
CA CYS A 191 -8.27 12.58 12.36
C CYS A 191 -9.17 11.69 13.21
N PHE A 192 -9.54 12.17 14.39
CA PHE A 192 -10.50 11.47 15.24
C PHE A 192 -11.33 12.46 16.03
N PHE A 193 -12.49 11.99 16.48
CA PHE A 193 -13.33 12.69 17.43
C PHE A 193 -13.56 11.81 18.64
N SER A 194 -13.42 12.41 19.82
CA SER A 194 -13.79 11.77 21.08
C SER A 194 -15.27 12.02 21.33
N LEU A 195 -16.05 10.94 21.26
CA LEU A 195 -17.48 10.92 21.42
C LEU A 195 -17.80 10.60 22.89
N PRO A 196 -18.30 11.57 23.67
CA PRO A 196 -18.74 11.29 25.04
C PRO A 196 -19.86 10.24 25.01
N MET A 197 -19.97 9.43 26.06
CA MET A 197 -21.01 8.42 26.21
C MET A 197 -21.65 8.57 27.58
N GLY A 198 -22.92 8.96 27.58
CA GLY A 198 -23.66 9.26 28.79
C GLY A 198 -24.27 10.64 28.80
N THR A 199 -25.19 10.88 29.73
CA THR A 199 -25.90 12.15 29.88
C THR A 199 -24.98 13.34 30.13
N TRP A 200 -23.79 13.11 30.70
CA TRP A 200 -22.74 14.11 30.90
C TRP A 200 -22.26 14.75 29.58
N GLY A 201 -22.33 14.01 28.47
CA GLY A 201 -22.03 14.50 27.12
C GLY A 201 -23.18 15.24 26.44
N GLY A 202 -24.26 15.55 27.16
CA GLY A 202 -25.47 16.16 26.60
C GLY A 202 -26.13 15.27 25.55
N ARG A 203 -26.76 15.88 24.54
CA ARG A 203 -27.53 15.14 23.51
C ARG A 203 -26.67 14.17 22.69
N THR A 204 -25.45 14.56 22.33
CA THR A 204 -24.51 13.70 21.60
C THR A 204 -24.05 12.54 22.48
N GLY A 205 -23.78 12.80 23.76
CA GLY A 205 -23.44 11.78 24.75
C GLY A 205 -24.53 10.73 24.95
N THR A 206 -25.78 11.16 25.06
CA THR A 206 -26.93 10.26 25.17
C THR A 206 -27.11 9.41 23.90
N ALA A 207 -26.98 10.02 22.72
CA ALA A 207 -27.09 9.31 21.45
C ALA A 207 -25.97 8.26 21.29
N ALA A 208 -24.74 8.60 21.65
CA ALA A 208 -23.62 7.68 21.64
C ALA A 208 -23.81 6.51 22.62
N ARG A 209 -24.32 6.78 23.82
CA ARG A 209 -24.65 5.74 24.81
C ARG A 209 -25.70 4.76 24.25
N GLU A 210 -26.71 5.25 23.54
CA GLU A 210 -27.74 4.40 22.92
C GLU A 210 -27.18 3.55 21.78
N MET A 211 -26.30 4.12 20.97
CA MET A 211 -25.55 3.36 19.95
C MET A 211 -24.76 2.22 20.59
N TRP A 212 -24.07 2.48 21.71
CA TRP A 212 -23.35 1.46 22.46
C TRP A 212 -24.26 0.47 23.19
N SER A 213 -25.44 0.89 23.68
CA SER A 213 -26.45 -0.03 24.24
C SER A 213 -26.82 -1.13 23.25
N SER A 214 -27.06 -0.75 21.99
CA SER A 214 -27.36 -1.70 20.92
C SER A 214 -26.18 -2.65 20.66
N TYR A 215 -24.94 -2.13 20.73
CA TYR A 215 -23.73 -2.94 20.65
C TYR A 215 -23.65 -3.97 21.78
N LEU A 216 -23.76 -3.53 23.04
CA LEU A 216 -23.71 -4.40 24.23
C LEU A 216 -24.71 -5.56 24.14
N ARG A 217 -25.93 -5.25 23.72
CA ARG A 217 -27.03 -6.21 23.58
C ARG A 217 -26.79 -7.18 22.42
N SER A 218 -26.23 -6.72 21.30
CA SER A 218 -25.93 -7.57 20.14
C SER A 218 -24.93 -8.69 20.45
N PHE A 219 -24.06 -8.50 21.45
CA PHE A 219 -23.12 -9.54 21.89
C PHE A 219 -23.74 -10.60 22.80
N GLN A 220 -24.97 -10.42 23.29
CA GLN A 220 -25.60 -11.34 24.25
C GLN A 220 -25.51 -12.81 23.86
N PRO A 221 -25.85 -13.24 22.62
CA PRO A 221 -25.88 -14.67 22.29
C PRO A 221 -24.52 -15.35 22.46
N ILE A 222 -23.43 -14.60 22.27
CA ILE A 222 -22.06 -15.07 22.38
C ILE A 222 -21.54 -14.89 23.79
N MET A 223 -21.75 -13.72 24.38
CA MET A 223 -21.13 -13.33 25.65
C MET A 223 -21.84 -13.91 26.86
N ALA A 224 -23.17 -14.07 26.83
CA ALA A 224 -23.89 -14.74 27.90
C ALA A 224 -23.37 -16.17 28.09
N MET A 225 -23.19 -16.91 26.99
CA MET A 225 -22.59 -18.24 27.01
C MET A 225 -21.13 -18.21 27.47
N ALA A 226 -20.30 -17.34 26.89
CA ALA A 226 -18.87 -17.26 27.23
C ALA A 226 -18.62 -16.86 28.70
N MET A 227 -19.52 -16.09 29.30
CA MET A 227 -19.45 -15.64 30.68
C MET A 227 -20.18 -16.58 31.67
N GLY A 228 -20.83 -17.64 31.18
CA GLY A 228 -21.62 -18.54 32.03
C GLY A 228 -22.85 -17.87 32.67
N LEU A 229 -23.43 -16.89 31.98
CA LEU A 229 -24.59 -16.11 32.45
C LEU A 229 -25.87 -16.54 31.74
N SER A 230 -27.01 -16.41 32.44
CA SER A 230 -28.31 -16.40 31.76
C SER A 230 -28.50 -15.11 30.98
N ASN A 231 -29.39 -15.11 29.99
CA ASN A 231 -29.73 -13.92 29.21
C ASN A 231 -30.19 -12.76 30.10
N ASP A 232 -31.00 -13.04 31.13
CA ASP A 232 -31.48 -12.03 32.09
C ASP A 232 -30.33 -11.41 32.90
N LYS A 233 -29.38 -12.25 33.36
CA LYS A 233 -28.19 -11.75 34.07
C LYS A 233 -27.31 -10.91 33.15
N TYR A 234 -27.18 -11.30 31.89
CA TYR A 234 -26.44 -10.50 30.90
C TYR A 234 -27.12 -9.17 30.62
N ASN A 235 -28.44 -9.15 30.45
CA ASN A 235 -29.22 -7.91 30.27
C ASN A 235 -29.02 -6.95 31.43
N LYS A 236 -29.07 -7.47 32.67
CA LYS A 236 -28.82 -6.67 33.87
C LYS A 236 -27.40 -6.07 33.88
N LEU A 237 -26.40 -6.88 33.51
CA LEU A 237 -25.01 -6.42 33.40
C LEU A 237 -24.87 -5.31 32.33
N CYS A 238 -25.59 -5.41 31.20
CA CYS A 238 -25.62 -4.34 30.22
C CYS A 238 -26.23 -3.05 30.78
N GLU A 239 -27.33 -3.14 31.51
CA GLU A 239 -27.98 -1.98 32.14
C GLU A 239 -27.07 -1.30 33.17
N GLU A 240 -26.42 -2.09 34.02
CA GLU A 240 -25.44 -1.64 35.00
C GLU A 240 -24.25 -0.92 34.32
N ALA A 241 -23.68 -1.52 33.27
CA ALA A 241 -22.59 -0.91 32.49
C ALA A 241 -23.01 0.37 31.77
N LEU A 242 -24.23 0.43 31.22
CA LEU A 242 -24.76 1.64 30.55
C LEU A 242 -25.05 2.75 31.56
N SER A 243 -25.58 2.42 32.74
CA SER A 243 -25.82 3.40 33.80
C SER A 243 -24.51 3.99 34.31
N GLU A 244 -23.45 3.21 34.37
CA GLU A 244 -22.12 3.66 34.79
C GLU A 244 -21.51 4.66 33.81
N MET A 245 -21.82 4.59 32.51
CA MET A 245 -21.37 5.57 31.52
C MET A 245 -21.84 7.00 31.84
N ASP A 246 -23.00 7.15 32.48
CA ASP A 246 -23.55 8.46 32.85
C ASP A 246 -22.74 9.18 33.93
N THR A 247 -21.93 8.46 34.71
CA THR A 247 -21.20 8.99 35.87
C THR A 247 -19.68 8.86 35.78
N SER A 248 -19.16 8.23 34.73
CA SER A 248 -17.72 7.89 34.59
C SER A 248 -16.96 8.76 33.58
N ASP A 249 -17.59 9.78 33.00
CA ASP A 249 -17.03 10.55 31.87
C ASP A 249 -16.52 9.64 30.72
N THR A 250 -17.16 8.48 30.53
CA THR A 250 -16.71 7.48 29.54
C THR A 250 -16.88 8.03 28.13
N TYR A 251 -15.86 7.91 27.27
CA TYR A 251 -15.94 8.30 25.86
C TYR A 251 -15.28 7.28 24.94
N CYS A 252 -15.71 7.20 23.68
CA CYS A 252 -15.06 6.40 22.63
C CYS A 252 -14.45 7.31 21.57
N ASN A 253 -13.42 6.84 20.86
CA ASN A 253 -12.86 7.58 19.73
C ASN A 253 -13.40 7.01 18.41
N VAL A 254 -13.76 7.89 17.49
CA VAL A 254 -14.09 7.53 16.11
C VAL A 254 -13.00 8.10 15.21
N TYR A 255 -12.33 7.23 14.47
CA TYR A 255 -11.20 7.58 13.61
C TYR A 255 -11.66 7.69 12.16
N ASN A 256 -11.10 8.67 11.45
CA ASN A 256 -11.20 8.83 10.02
C ASN A 256 -9.79 8.87 9.42
N VAL A 257 -9.61 8.16 8.32
CA VAL A 257 -8.39 8.20 7.52
C VAL A 257 -8.74 8.47 6.08
N VAL A 258 -8.07 9.46 5.48
CA VAL A 258 -8.19 9.76 4.07
C VAL A 258 -6.83 9.76 3.40
N GLY A 259 -6.76 9.20 2.19
CA GLY A 259 -5.57 9.23 1.34
C GLY A 259 -5.92 9.27 -0.14
N ARG A 260 -5.02 9.84 -0.94
CA ARG A 260 -5.20 9.95 -2.40
C ARG A 260 -4.37 8.88 -3.10
N ARG A 261 -4.96 8.14 -4.03
CA ARG A 261 -4.20 7.24 -4.91
C ARG A 261 -3.27 8.09 -5.79
N PRO A 262 -1.99 7.76 -5.93
CA PRO A 262 -1.06 8.48 -6.81
C PRO A 262 -1.56 8.54 -8.25
N GLN A 263 -1.17 9.59 -8.97
CA GLN A 263 -1.35 9.71 -10.41
C GLN A 263 0.01 9.82 -11.11
N THR A 264 0.04 9.64 -12.43
CA THR A 264 1.28 9.63 -13.23
C THR A 264 2.11 10.91 -13.12
N SER A 265 1.47 12.07 -12.88
CA SER A 265 2.20 13.33 -12.66
C SER A 265 2.89 13.43 -11.30
N ASP A 266 2.60 12.51 -10.37
CA ASP A 266 3.22 12.47 -9.05
C ASP A 266 4.56 11.71 -9.05
N GLU A 267 4.94 11.08 -10.18
CA GLU A 267 6.22 10.39 -10.32
C GLU A 267 7.39 11.38 -10.16
N THR A 268 8.24 11.14 -9.16
CA THR A 268 9.51 11.87 -9.02
C THR A 268 10.51 11.37 -10.05
N ASN A 269 11.00 12.27 -10.90
CA ASN A 269 12.10 11.99 -11.84
C ASN A 269 13.44 12.27 -11.14
N GLN A 270 14.25 11.24 -10.97
CA GLN A 270 15.58 11.36 -10.35
C GLN A 270 16.66 10.96 -11.37
N ASN A 271 17.53 11.91 -11.73
CA ASN A 271 18.63 11.70 -12.67
C ASN A 271 19.96 11.74 -11.92
N ASN A 272 20.61 10.60 -11.75
CA ASN A 272 21.91 10.52 -11.07
C ASN A 272 23.04 10.29 -12.08
N VAL A 273 24.06 11.14 -12.06
CA VAL A 273 25.26 11.02 -12.90
C VAL A 273 26.49 10.90 -12.01
N ALA A 274 27.23 9.80 -12.12
CA ALA A 274 28.41 9.53 -11.30
C ALA A 274 29.60 9.04 -12.15
N THR A 275 30.78 9.65 -11.96
CA THR A 275 32.00 9.29 -12.71
C THR A 275 33.21 9.15 -11.77
N ALA A 276 34.02 8.10 -11.96
CA ALA A 276 35.28 7.91 -11.25
C ALA A 276 36.44 7.64 -12.23
N ALA A 277 37.50 8.45 -12.13
CA ALA A 277 38.72 8.33 -12.90
C ALA A 277 39.95 8.41 -11.97
N THR A 278 41.08 7.85 -12.40
CA THR A 278 42.37 7.93 -11.69
C THR A 278 43.33 8.88 -12.42
N PRO A 279 44.26 9.56 -11.71
CA PRO A 279 45.22 10.48 -12.34
C PRO A 279 46.24 9.73 -13.22
N VAL A 280 46.67 10.37 -14.31
CA VAL A 280 47.68 9.84 -15.24
C VAL A 280 49.05 9.74 -14.56
N GLY A 281 49.80 8.66 -14.81
CA GLY A 281 51.21 8.53 -14.40
C GLY A 281 51.51 7.61 -13.20
N SER A 282 50.64 6.63 -12.89
CA SER A 282 50.90 5.64 -11.83
C SER A 282 51.12 4.23 -12.41
N GLU A 283 52.09 3.48 -11.88
CA GLU A 283 52.34 2.07 -12.25
C GLU A 283 51.10 1.17 -12.02
N ARG A 284 50.22 1.56 -11.08
CA ARG A 284 48.96 0.87 -10.77
C ARG A 284 47.79 1.83 -10.68
N SER A 285 46.84 1.67 -11.59
CA SER A 285 45.60 2.45 -11.62
C SER A 285 44.40 1.61 -11.16
N ASN A 286 43.76 2.05 -10.08
CA ASN A 286 42.55 1.44 -9.53
C ASN A 286 41.44 2.48 -9.46
N SER A 287 40.40 2.35 -10.29
CA SER A 287 39.18 3.16 -10.15
C SER A 287 38.04 2.30 -9.60
N ARG A 288 37.35 2.82 -8.59
CA ARG A 288 36.23 2.15 -7.95
C ARG A 288 35.09 3.14 -7.75
N LEU A 289 33.92 2.80 -8.30
CA LEU A 289 32.69 3.56 -8.11
C LEU A 289 31.60 2.62 -7.59
N LYS A 290 30.87 3.08 -6.57
CA LYS A 290 29.68 2.40 -6.04
C LYS A 290 28.56 3.43 -6.02
N VAL A 291 27.52 3.19 -6.81
CA VAL A 291 26.26 3.93 -6.78
C VAL A 291 25.24 3.07 -6.05
N ARG A 292 24.54 3.67 -5.10
CA ARG A 292 23.44 3.03 -4.39
C ARG A 292 22.33 4.04 -4.21
N ASP A 293 21.17 3.71 -4.75
CA ASP A 293 19.95 4.48 -4.56
C ASP A 293 18.93 3.61 -3.83
N ASP A 294 18.43 4.10 -2.69
CA ASP A 294 17.39 3.43 -1.90
C ASP A 294 16.10 4.27 -2.08
N PHE A 295 15.07 3.68 -2.69
CA PHE A 295 13.82 4.35 -3.05
C PHE A 295 12.66 3.85 -2.20
N ASP A 296 12.41 4.58 -1.11
CA ASP A 296 11.26 4.39 -0.25
C ASP A 296 10.10 5.30 -0.69
N GLY A 297 8.92 4.75 -1.02
CA GLY A 297 7.72 5.55 -1.27
C GLY A 297 6.92 5.18 -2.51
N VAL A 298 6.20 6.15 -3.09
CA VAL A 298 5.15 5.87 -4.08
C VAL A 298 5.44 6.47 -5.45
N GLY A 299 5.72 5.62 -6.45
CA GLY A 299 6.04 5.98 -7.84
C GLY A 299 7.39 6.69 -8.02
N SER A 300 8.27 6.16 -8.87
CA SER A 300 9.55 6.81 -9.21
C SER A 300 10.04 6.44 -10.61
N CYS A 301 10.62 7.42 -11.30
CA CYS A 301 11.34 7.22 -12.54
C CYS A 301 12.80 7.65 -12.36
N THR A 302 13.71 6.69 -12.39
CA THR A 302 15.14 6.91 -12.12
C THR A 302 15.96 6.68 -13.38
N VAL A 303 16.89 7.59 -13.65
CA VAL A 303 17.92 7.42 -14.69
C VAL A 303 19.30 7.52 -14.04
N ASN A 304 20.04 6.41 -14.04
CA ASN A 304 21.39 6.35 -13.49
C ASN A 304 22.42 6.23 -14.62
N ILE A 305 23.30 7.22 -14.76
CA ILE A 305 24.42 7.20 -15.70
C ILE A 305 25.72 7.11 -14.90
N SER A 306 26.37 5.95 -14.94
CA SER A 306 27.55 5.66 -14.13
C SER A 306 28.75 5.24 -14.96
N ARG A 307 29.91 5.87 -14.75
CA ARG A 307 31.15 5.57 -15.48
C ARG A 307 32.35 5.38 -14.57
N SER A 308 33.10 4.30 -14.78
CA SER A 308 34.40 4.07 -14.14
C SER A 308 35.46 3.85 -15.22
N THR A 309 36.50 4.68 -15.19
CA THR A 309 37.61 4.62 -16.15
C THR A 309 38.95 4.63 -15.42
N THR A 310 39.98 4.07 -16.04
CA THR A 310 41.38 4.20 -15.61
C THR A 310 42.16 4.97 -16.69
N PRO A 311 43.25 5.68 -16.35
CA PRO A 311 44.06 6.47 -17.26
C PRO A 311 45.05 5.61 -18.06
N VAL A 312 45.37 6.06 -19.28
CA VAL A 312 46.32 5.41 -20.20
C VAL A 312 47.72 5.39 -19.57
N GLY A 313 48.48 4.30 -19.76
CA GLY A 313 49.90 4.23 -19.39
C GLY A 313 50.21 3.70 -17.98
N SER A 314 49.41 2.76 -17.46
CA SER A 314 49.72 2.03 -16.23
C SER A 314 49.95 0.54 -16.51
N ASP A 315 50.90 -0.10 -15.83
CA ASP A 315 51.19 -1.52 -16.00
C ASP A 315 50.00 -2.39 -15.58
N ARG A 316 49.27 -1.94 -14.55
CA ARG A 316 48.05 -2.61 -14.07
C ARG A 316 46.89 -1.64 -13.96
N SER A 317 45.84 -1.91 -14.73
CA SER A 317 44.57 -1.16 -14.73
C SER A 317 43.43 -2.03 -14.21
N ASN A 318 42.72 -1.55 -13.19
CA ASN A 318 41.53 -2.21 -12.67
C ASN A 318 40.40 -1.21 -12.41
N SER A 319 39.34 -1.33 -13.22
CA SER A 319 38.11 -0.55 -13.11
C SER A 319 37.01 -1.41 -12.48
N ARG A 320 36.37 -0.90 -11.43
CA ARG A 320 35.24 -1.55 -10.75
C ARG A 320 34.07 -0.59 -10.61
N LEU A 321 32.93 -0.97 -11.18
CA LEU A 321 31.66 -0.27 -11.01
C LEU A 321 30.61 -1.21 -10.41
N LYS A 322 29.93 -0.73 -9.38
CA LYS A 322 28.73 -1.37 -8.83
C LYS A 322 27.59 -0.36 -8.78
N VAL A 323 26.50 -0.63 -9.49
CA VAL A 323 25.22 0.08 -9.37
C VAL A 323 24.28 -0.85 -8.61
N ARG A 324 23.58 -0.32 -7.62
CA ARG A 324 22.55 -1.05 -6.87
C ARG A 324 21.38 -0.12 -6.58
N ASP A 325 20.22 -0.48 -7.08
CA ASP A 325 19.01 0.27 -6.82
C ASP A 325 18.05 -0.64 -6.03
N ASP A 326 17.69 -0.22 -4.82
CA ASP A 326 16.78 -0.96 -3.93
C ASP A 326 15.43 -0.19 -3.93
N PHE A 327 14.33 -0.85 -4.31
CA PHE A 327 13.02 -0.24 -4.52
C PHE A 327 11.94 -0.84 -3.62
N ASP A 328 11.59 -0.10 -2.57
CA ASP A 328 10.57 -0.51 -1.60
C ASP A 328 9.34 0.43 -1.70
N GLY A 329 8.13 -0.11 -1.84
CA GLY A 329 6.87 0.67 -1.88
C GLY A 329 5.92 0.40 -3.06
N VAL A 330 5.08 1.35 -3.47
CA VAL A 330 3.96 1.09 -4.41
C VAL A 330 3.97 2.05 -5.61
N GLY A 331 3.31 1.72 -6.70
CA GLY A 331 3.17 2.58 -7.89
C GLY A 331 4.01 2.12 -9.09
N SER A 332 3.79 2.76 -10.24
CA SER A 332 4.57 2.47 -11.44
C SER A 332 6.02 2.92 -11.24
N ARG A 333 6.97 2.02 -11.48
CA ARG A 333 8.41 2.34 -11.39
C ARG A 333 9.11 2.14 -12.71
N LYS A 334 9.93 3.10 -13.09
CA LYS A 334 10.78 3.01 -14.27
C LYS A 334 12.23 3.25 -13.88
N VAL A 335 13.09 2.30 -14.23
CA VAL A 335 14.52 2.37 -13.94
C VAL A 335 15.28 2.28 -15.24
N ASN A 336 16.17 3.23 -15.49
CA ASN A 336 17.04 3.24 -16.65
C ASN A 336 18.50 3.35 -16.20
N ASN A 337 19.23 2.24 -16.20
CA ASN A 337 20.63 2.22 -15.82
C ASN A 337 21.52 2.18 -17.06
N VAL A 338 22.45 3.14 -17.17
CA VAL A 338 23.53 3.15 -18.16
C VAL A 338 24.86 3.11 -17.43
N ALA A 339 25.50 1.94 -17.43
CA ALA A 339 26.72 1.68 -16.67
C ALA A 339 27.89 1.24 -17.56
N THR A 340 29.04 1.88 -17.40
CA THR A 340 30.24 1.58 -18.20
C THR A 340 31.48 1.45 -17.31
N ALA A 341 32.20 0.33 -17.46
CA ALA A 341 33.50 0.10 -16.84
C ALA A 341 34.54 -0.17 -17.93
N THR A 342 35.54 0.70 -18.05
CA THR A 342 36.53 0.64 -19.13
C THR A 342 37.94 0.78 -18.57
N THR A 343 38.84 -0.09 -19.02
CA THR A 343 40.29 0.14 -18.91
C THR A 343 40.87 0.65 -20.23
N PRO A 344 41.94 1.44 -20.22
CA PRO A 344 42.57 2.03 -21.40
C PRO A 344 43.64 1.13 -22.02
N VAL A 345 44.00 1.46 -23.27
CA VAL A 345 44.97 0.74 -24.12
C VAL A 345 46.38 0.77 -23.48
N GLY A 346 47.12 -0.34 -23.58
CA GLY A 346 48.55 -0.38 -23.24
C GLY A 346 48.90 -0.69 -21.78
N SER A 347 48.15 -1.56 -21.10
CA SER A 347 48.51 -2.10 -19.77
C SER A 347 48.87 -3.58 -19.89
N GLU A 348 49.84 -4.07 -19.12
CA GLU A 348 50.17 -5.51 -19.08
C GLU A 348 48.99 -6.33 -18.57
N ARG A 349 48.25 -5.78 -17.58
CA ARG A 349 47.07 -6.40 -16.99
C ARG A 349 45.89 -5.44 -16.90
N SER A 350 44.80 -5.83 -17.53
CA SER A 350 43.55 -5.07 -17.54
C SER A 350 42.39 -5.88 -16.94
N ASN A 351 41.70 -5.31 -15.95
CA ASN A 351 40.52 -5.92 -15.34
C ASN A 351 39.36 -4.92 -15.22
N SER A 352 38.30 -5.16 -15.99
CA SER A 352 37.05 -4.41 -15.91
C SER A 352 35.98 -5.26 -15.23
N ARG A 353 35.42 -4.79 -14.12
CA ARG A 353 34.30 -5.45 -13.43
C ARG A 353 33.12 -4.51 -13.28
N LEU A 354 31.98 -4.92 -13.80
CA LEU A 354 30.71 -4.22 -13.66
C LEU A 354 29.67 -5.14 -13.03
N LYS A 355 28.97 -4.62 -12.01
CA LYS A 355 27.77 -5.23 -11.45
C LYS A 355 26.63 -4.21 -11.43
N VAL A 356 25.52 -4.51 -12.08
CA VAL A 356 24.24 -3.82 -11.93
C VAL A 356 23.31 -4.75 -11.16
N ARG A 357 22.57 -4.21 -10.20
CA ARG A 357 21.61 -4.97 -9.41
C ARG A 357 20.41 -4.11 -9.06
N ASP A 358 19.23 -4.54 -9.46
CA ASP A 358 17.99 -3.86 -9.12
C ASP A 358 17.13 -4.82 -8.27
N ASP A 359 16.88 -4.46 -7.02
CA ASP A 359 16.08 -5.25 -6.07
C ASP A 359 14.72 -4.53 -5.89
N PHE A 360 13.61 -5.24 -6.08
CA PHE A 360 12.28 -4.62 -6.05
C PHE A 360 11.27 -5.37 -5.17
N ASP A 361 11.02 -4.84 -3.97
CA ASP A 361 10.13 -5.41 -2.95
C ASP A 361 8.90 -4.49 -2.80
N SER A 362 7.91 -4.62 -3.71
CA SER A 362 6.99 -3.50 -4.02
C SER A 362 5.71 -3.93 -4.78
N VAL A 363 4.67 -3.09 -4.84
CA VAL A 363 3.40 -3.36 -5.58
C VAL A 363 3.17 -2.35 -6.71
N GLY A 364 3.01 -2.78 -7.96
CA GLY A 364 2.77 -1.89 -9.12
C GLY A 364 3.43 -2.34 -10.42
N SER A 365 3.20 -1.60 -11.51
CA SER A 365 3.80 -1.86 -12.82
C SER A 365 5.28 -1.45 -12.85
N ARG A 366 6.14 -2.26 -13.45
CA ARG A 366 7.60 -2.02 -13.43
C ARG A 366 8.21 -2.09 -14.81
N THR A 367 9.11 -1.15 -15.10
CA THR A 367 9.93 -1.16 -16.30
C THR A 367 11.39 -0.97 -15.92
N VAL A 368 12.23 -1.97 -16.21
CA VAL A 368 13.67 -1.92 -16.00
C VAL A 368 14.37 -1.92 -17.35
N ASN A 369 15.25 -0.95 -17.57
CA ASN A 369 16.07 -0.86 -18.78
C ASN A 369 17.54 -0.73 -18.37
N ASN A 370 18.29 -1.84 -18.45
CA ASN A 370 19.71 -1.84 -18.11
C ASN A 370 20.57 -1.91 -19.37
N VAL A 371 21.46 -0.93 -19.54
CA VAL A 371 22.51 -0.90 -20.56
C VAL A 371 23.87 -0.94 -19.85
N ALA A 372 24.52 -2.10 -19.88
CA ALA A 372 25.74 -2.34 -19.13
C ALA A 372 26.89 -2.80 -20.04
N THR A 373 28.02 -2.08 -20.01
CA THR A 373 29.19 -2.36 -20.85
C THR A 373 30.46 -2.48 -20.01
N ALA A 374 31.18 -3.58 -20.17
CA ALA A 374 32.50 -3.81 -19.58
C ALA A 374 33.52 -4.13 -20.69
N THR A 375 34.46 -3.20 -20.91
CA THR A 375 35.42 -3.29 -22.01
C THR A 375 36.85 -3.29 -21.49
N THR A 376 37.68 -4.14 -22.08
CA THR A 376 39.15 -4.10 -21.95
C THR A 376 39.78 -4.01 -23.35
N PRO A 377 40.86 -3.23 -23.56
CA PRO A 377 41.35 -2.88 -24.91
C PRO A 377 42.56 -3.68 -25.43
N VAL A 378 42.91 -3.39 -26.69
CA VAL A 378 43.62 -4.16 -27.76
C VAL A 378 45.10 -4.55 -27.51
N SER A 379 45.67 -4.42 -26.32
CA SER A 379 47.06 -4.87 -26.10
C SER A 379 47.39 -5.03 -24.61
N SER A 380 47.00 -6.17 -24.04
CA SER A 380 47.47 -6.60 -22.72
C SER A 380 47.88 -8.07 -22.77
N GLU A 381 48.82 -8.48 -21.93
CA GLU A 381 49.14 -9.90 -21.77
C GLU A 381 47.95 -10.66 -21.16
N ARG A 382 47.23 -10.01 -20.23
CA ARG A 382 46.05 -10.58 -19.57
C ARG A 382 44.90 -9.57 -19.45
N SER A 383 43.82 -9.87 -20.14
CA SER A 383 42.56 -9.10 -20.09
C SER A 383 41.44 -9.91 -19.45
N ASN A 384 40.75 -9.34 -18.46
CA ASN A 384 39.57 -9.93 -17.86
C ASN A 384 38.42 -8.92 -17.77
N SER A 385 37.35 -9.18 -18.52
CA SER A 385 36.10 -8.43 -18.47
C SER A 385 35.04 -9.28 -17.78
N ARG A 386 34.51 -8.80 -16.65
CA ARG A 386 33.39 -9.47 -15.96
C ARG A 386 32.20 -8.53 -15.82
N LEU A 387 31.06 -8.97 -16.32
CA LEU A 387 29.79 -8.28 -16.22
C LEU A 387 28.75 -9.16 -15.53
N LYS A 388 28.05 -8.60 -14.54
CA LYS A 388 26.86 -9.20 -13.95
C LYS A 388 25.72 -8.19 -13.90
N VAL A 389 24.58 -8.53 -14.51
CA VAL A 389 23.30 -7.83 -14.33
C VAL A 389 22.39 -8.78 -13.56
N ARG A 390 21.67 -8.26 -12.55
CA ARG A 390 20.73 -9.05 -11.76
C ARG A 390 19.54 -8.22 -11.37
N ASP A 391 18.35 -8.66 -11.75
CA ASP A 391 17.10 -8.00 -11.39
C ASP A 391 16.28 -8.97 -10.53
N ASP A 392 16.06 -8.63 -9.26
CA ASP A 392 15.33 -9.46 -8.29
C ASP A 392 13.94 -8.83 -8.05
N PHE A 393 12.86 -9.51 -8.45
CA PHE A 393 11.48 -9.03 -8.28
C PHE A 393 10.74 -9.87 -7.25
N ASP A 394 10.45 -9.31 -6.07
CA ASP A 394 9.57 -9.92 -5.07
C ASP A 394 8.30 -9.06 -4.90
N SER A 395 7.26 -9.30 -5.72
CA SER A 395 6.25 -8.25 -5.99
C SER A 395 4.90 -8.65 -6.58
N VAL A 396 3.95 -7.71 -6.61
CA VAL A 396 2.65 -7.88 -7.28
C VAL A 396 2.45 -6.78 -8.34
N GLY A 397 2.25 -7.15 -9.62
CA GLY A 397 2.06 -6.20 -10.72
C GLY A 397 2.69 -6.64 -12.06
N SER A 398 2.51 -5.84 -13.12
CA SER A 398 3.10 -6.13 -14.43
C SER A 398 4.59 -5.76 -14.47
N ARG A 399 5.40 -6.56 -15.16
CA ARG A 399 6.87 -6.43 -15.15
C ARG A 399 7.40 -6.44 -16.59
N THR A 400 8.20 -5.42 -16.93
CA THR A 400 8.92 -5.33 -18.20
C THR A 400 10.40 -5.16 -17.91
N VAL A 401 11.24 -6.07 -18.42
CA VAL A 401 12.70 -6.03 -18.26
C VAL A 401 13.35 -6.00 -19.64
N ASN A 402 14.20 -5.00 -19.88
CA ASN A 402 15.01 -4.87 -21.09
C ASN A 402 16.49 -4.74 -20.72
N ASN A 403 17.24 -5.83 -20.89
CA ASN A 403 18.65 -5.91 -20.52
C ASN A 403 19.54 -5.96 -21.76
N VAL A 404 20.45 -4.99 -21.91
CA VAL A 404 21.51 -4.97 -22.93
C VAL A 404 22.86 -5.03 -22.23
N ALA A 405 23.55 -6.16 -22.36
CA ALA A 405 24.78 -6.44 -21.64
C ALA A 405 25.90 -6.84 -22.60
N THR A 406 27.02 -6.11 -22.55
CA THR A 406 28.19 -6.35 -23.43
C THR A 406 29.47 -6.47 -22.62
N ALA A 407 30.17 -7.60 -22.76
CA ALA A 407 31.48 -7.83 -22.17
C ALA A 407 32.46 -8.25 -23.27
N THR A 408 33.45 -7.40 -23.55
CA THR A 408 34.42 -7.64 -24.62
C THR A 408 35.84 -7.68 -24.09
N THR A 409 36.61 -8.60 -24.66
CA THR A 409 38.08 -8.69 -24.55
C THR A 409 38.67 -8.82 -25.97
N PRO A 410 39.91 -8.38 -26.22
CA PRO A 410 40.46 -8.23 -27.57
C PRO A 410 41.12 -9.50 -28.15
N VAL A 411 41.42 -9.43 -29.45
CA VAL A 411 42.02 -10.47 -30.34
C VAL A 411 43.49 -10.82 -30.00
N SER A 412 44.22 -9.93 -29.35
CA SER A 412 45.70 -9.92 -29.29
C SER A 412 46.32 -10.23 -27.92
N SER A 413 45.53 -10.64 -26.91
CA SER A 413 46.06 -10.98 -25.58
C SER A 413 46.45 -12.46 -25.47
N GLU A 414 47.54 -12.78 -24.78
CA GLU A 414 47.94 -14.18 -24.52
C GLU A 414 46.88 -14.96 -23.72
N ARG A 415 46.19 -14.29 -22.79
CA ARG A 415 45.04 -14.86 -22.06
C ARG A 415 43.93 -13.82 -21.89
N SER A 416 42.82 -14.03 -22.61
CA SER A 416 41.57 -13.26 -22.47
C SER A 416 40.49 -14.07 -21.77
N ASN A 417 39.71 -13.41 -20.91
CA ASN A 417 38.52 -13.99 -20.31
C ASN A 417 37.39 -12.97 -20.25
N SER A 418 36.35 -13.20 -21.05
CA SER A 418 35.08 -12.47 -20.99
C SER A 418 34.06 -13.32 -20.28
N ARG A 419 33.55 -12.88 -19.13
CA ARG A 419 32.41 -13.54 -18.45
C ARG A 419 31.25 -12.58 -18.30
N LEU A 420 30.09 -13.02 -18.76
CA LEU A 420 28.83 -12.29 -18.66
C LEU A 420 27.80 -13.17 -17.99
N LYS A 421 27.04 -12.60 -17.04
CA LYS A 421 25.89 -13.25 -16.41
C LYS A 421 24.75 -12.25 -16.26
N VAL A 422 23.63 -12.50 -16.93
CA VAL A 422 22.34 -11.83 -16.70
C VAL A 422 21.45 -12.83 -15.98
N ARG A 423 20.74 -12.39 -14.96
CA ARG A 423 19.83 -13.22 -14.17
C ARG A 423 18.66 -12.37 -13.69
N ASP A 424 17.46 -12.77 -14.07
CA ASP A 424 16.23 -12.10 -13.67
C ASP A 424 15.42 -13.11 -12.82
N ASP A 425 15.26 -12.82 -11.53
CA ASP A 425 14.53 -13.67 -10.58
C ASP A 425 13.13 -13.07 -10.37
N PHE A 426 12.08 -13.87 -10.56
CA PHE A 426 10.69 -13.42 -10.50
C PHE A 426 9.88 -14.21 -9.47
N ASP A 427 9.65 -13.59 -8.33
CA ASP A 427 8.80 -14.09 -7.25
C ASP A 427 7.55 -13.19 -7.12
N GLY A 428 6.35 -13.77 -6.96
CA GLY A 428 5.06 -13.05 -6.84
C GLY A 428 4.14 -13.08 -8.08
N VAL A 429 3.07 -12.27 -8.09
CA VAL A 429 1.90 -12.42 -8.99
C VAL A 429 1.78 -11.27 -10.01
N GLY A 430 1.69 -11.60 -11.31
CA GLY A 430 1.46 -10.62 -12.39
C GLY A 430 1.96 -11.07 -13.77
N SER A 431 1.76 -10.24 -14.80
CA SER A 431 2.28 -10.50 -16.16
C SER A 431 3.75 -10.07 -16.29
N CYS A 432 4.55 -10.84 -17.03
CA CYS A 432 5.99 -10.59 -17.19
C CYS A 432 6.39 -10.59 -18.67
N THR A 433 7.18 -9.59 -19.08
CA THR A 433 7.84 -9.51 -20.39
C THR A 433 9.33 -9.26 -20.19
N VAL A 434 10.17 -10.14 -20.73
CA VAL A 434 11.64 -10.05 -20.62
C VAL A 434 12.27 -10.02 -22.01
N ARG A 435 13.16 -9.08 -22.25
CA ARG A 435 13.99 -8.97 -23.46
C ARG A 435 15.44 -8.75 -23.05
N SER A 436 16.30 -9.74 -23.27
CA SER A 436 17.71 -9.65 -22.91
C SER A 436 18.59 -9.91 -24.12
N THR A 437 19.45 -8.95 -24.44
CA THR A 437 20.47 -9.02 -25.49
C THR A 437 21.83 -9.05 -24.83
N THR A 438 22.55 -10.16 -24.99
CA THR A 438 23.86 -10.36 -24.36
C THR A 438 24.94 -10.67 -25.37
N LEU A 439 26.08 -9.97 -25.27
CA LEU A 439 27.27 -10.26 -26.08
C LEU A 439 28.48 -10.44 -25.15
N ALA A 440 28.99 -11.67 -25.10
CA ALA A 440 30.29 -11.96 -24.50
C ALA A 440 31.24 -12.39 -25.61
N ALA A 441 32.17 -11.52 -25.98
CA ALA A 441 33.16 -11.82 -27.00
C ALA A 441 34.55 -11.90 -26.35
N SER A 442 35.19 -13.04 -26.54
CA SER A 442 36.63 -13.23 -26.42
C SER A 442 37.08 -13.61 -27.81
N LEU A 443 37.57 -12.62 -28.55
CA LEU A 443 38.05 -12.87 -29.90
C LEU A 443 39.42 -13.55 -29.74
N SER A 444 39.55 -14.81 -30.16
CA SER A 444 40.85 -15.45 -30.37
C SER A 444 41.32 -15.19 -31.80
N ARG A 445 42.62 -15.30 -32.06
CA ARG A 445 43.12 -15.41 -33.43
C ARG A 445 42.48 -16.58 -34.16
#